data_AF-A0A4V5TQ80-F1
#
_entry.id   AF-A0A4V5TQ80-F1
#
_cell.length_a   1.000
_cell.length_b   1.000
_cell.length_c   1.000
_cell.angle_alpha   90.00
_cell.angle_beta   90.00
_cell.angle_gamma   90.00
#
_symmetry.space_group_name_H-M   'P 1'
#
loop_
_entity.id
_entity.type
_entity.pdbx_description
1 polymer ?
#
loop_
_entity_poly.entity_id
_entity_poly.type
_entity_poly.pdbx_seq_one_letter_code
_entity_poly.pdbx_strand_id
1 'polypeptide(L)' 'EDTFVFMAGSGIAAPVYELKGLYSKFSKENKISVIERAGYGYSDVFQDDRDIDTILEQTREALIRSGNKPPY' A
#
# COMPACT_ATOMS: atom_id res chain seq x y z
N GLU A 1 -7.11 -11.04 -13.18
CA GLU A 1 -7.30 -11.32 -11.75
C GLU A 1 -6.96 -10.04 -11.03
N ASP A 2 -7.91 -9.56 -10.23
CA ASP A 2 -7.82 -8.25 -9.58
C ASP A 2 -6.87 -8.35 -8.37
N THR A 3 -6.21 -7.25 -8.01
CA THR A 3 -5.22 -7.23 -6.93
C THR A 3 -5.86 -6.68 -5.65
N PHE A 4 -5.93 -7.46 -4.58
CA PHE A 4 -6.37 -6.92 -3.29
C PHE A 4 -5.29 -6.00 -2.70
N VAL A 5 -5.61 -4.71 -2.58
CA VAL A 5 -4.70 -3.70 -2.03
C VAL A 5 -4.95 -3.47 -0.55
N PHE A 6 -3.93 -3.73 0.27
CA PHE A 6 -3.92 -3.49 1.70
C PHE A 6 -3.21 -2.16 1.99
N MET A 7 -3.92 -1.23 2.65
CA MET A 7 -3.40 0.09 3.00
C MET A 7 -3.53 0.33 4.51
N ALA A 8 -2.55 1.02 5.08
CA ALA A 8 -2.63 1.44 6.48
C ALA A 8 -3.64 2.58 6.69
N GLY A 9 -4.42 2.46 7.77
CA GLY A 9 -5.13 3.57 8.37
C GLY A 9 -4.24 4.43 9.28
N SER A 10 -4.87 5.29 10.08
CA SER A 10 -4.18 6.06 11.11
C SER A 10 -3.60 5.16 12.20
N GLY A 11 -2.41 5.49 12.72
CA GLY A 11 -1.77 4.77 13.83
C GLY A 11 -0.98 3.52 13.44
N ILE A 12 -0.92 3.15 12.16
CA ILE A 12 -0.20 1.97 11.66
C ILE A 12 1.09 2.42 10.99
N ALA A 13 2.23 2.36 11.68
CA ALA A 13 3.51 2.84 11.13
C ALA A 13 4.15 1.89 10.10
N ALA A 14 3.93 0.58 10.19
CA ALA A 14 4.54 -0.42 9.33
C ALA A 14 3.50 -1.47 8.85
N PRO A 15 2.77 -1.20 7.75
CA PRO A 15 1.68 -2.04 7.27
C PRO A 15 2.09 -3.49 7.00
N VAL A 16 3.33 -3.72 6.53
CA VAL A 16 3.83 -5.06 6.24
C VAL A 16 3.85 -5.98 7.46
N TYR A 17 4.04 -5.43 8.67
CA TYR A 17 4.03 -6.22 9.90
C TYR A 17 2.62 -6.32 10.49
N GLU A 18 1.95 -5.18 10.61
CA GLU A 18 0.65 -5.08 11.29
C GLU A 18 -0.46 -5.86 10.55
N LEU A 19 -0.42 -5.88 9.21
CA LEU A 19 -1.44 -6.56 8.39
C LEU A 19 -1.09 -8.02 8.07
N LYS A 20 0.05 -8.54 8.53
CA LYS A 20 0.55 -9.88 8.14
C LYS A 20 -0.41 -11.02 8.45
N GLY A 21 -1.08 -10.97 9.60
CA GLY A 21 -2.07 -11.98 9.97
C GLY A 21 -3.26 -12.07 9.00
N LEU A 22 -3.58 -10.96 8.33
CA LEU A 22 -4.66 -10.86 7.35
C LEU A 22 -4.16 -11.22 5.95
N TYR A 23 -3.17 -10.49 5.43
CA TYR A 23 -2.77 -10.64 4.02
C TYR A 23 -2.14 -12.01 3.74
N SER A 24 -1.51 -12.66 4.73
CA SER A 24 -0.91 -14.00 4.55
C SER A 24 -1.95 -15.10 4.31
N LYS A 25 -3.21 -14.87 4.69
CA LYS A 25 -4.32 -15.76 4.37
C LYS A 25 -4.84 -15.50 2.96
N PHE A 26 -5.01 -14.22 2.60
CA PHE A 26 -5.48 -13.81 1.27
C PHE A 26 -4.50 -14.17 0.17
N SER A 27 -3.20 -14.03 0.40
CA SER A 27 -2.13 -14.29 -0.56
C SER A 27 -2.01 -15.75 -1.00
N LYS A 28 -2.73 -16.67 -0.35
CA LYS A 28 -2.75 -18.09 -0.74
C LYS A 28 -3.52 -18.31 -2.04
N GLU A 29 -4.55 -17.51 -2.27
CA GLU A 29 -5.51 -17.70 -3.35
C GLU A 29 -5.67 -16.44 -4.21
N ASN A 30 -5.20 -15.28 -3.74
CA ASN A 30 -5.40 -14.01 -4.41
C ASN A 30 -4.07 -13.30 -4.62
N LYS A 31 -3.97 -12.56 -5.72
CA LYS A 31 -2.91 -11.56 -5.87
C LYS A 31 -3.15 -10.43 -4.88
N ILE A 32 -2.12 -10.06 -4.14
CA ILE A 32 -2.18 -8.98 -3.14
C ILE A 32 -1.11 -7.92 -3.42
N SER A 33 -1.36 -6.71 -2.91
CA SER A 33 -0.35 -5.67 -2.75
C SER A 33 -0.50 -5.06 -1.36
N VAL A 34 0.61 -4.86 -0.66
CA VAL A 34 0.64 -4.16 0.63
C VAL A 34 1.36 -2.84 0.41
N ILE A 35 0.65 -1.74 0.62
CA ILE A 35 1.18 -0.39 0.38
C ILE A 35 1.73 0.18 1.68
N GLU A 36 3.01 0.53 1.63
CA GLU A 36 3.64 1.41 2.59
C GLU A 36 3.69 2.81 1.97
N ARG A 37 2.97 3.76 2.55
CA ARG A 37 2.99 5.16 2.09
C ARG A 37 4.32 5.78 2.51
N ALA A 38 4.74 6.85 1.84
CA ALA A 38 5.91 7.61 2.24
C ALA A 38 5.91 7.92 3.76
N GLY A 39 7.04 7.64 4.42
CA GLY A 39 7.24 7.71 5.87
C GLY A 39 6.76 6.49 6.67
N TYR A 40 6.29 5.42 6.01
CA TYR A 40 5.80 4.19 6.66
C TYR A 40 6.69 3.01 6.29
N GLY A 41 6.89 2.11 7.25
CA GLY A 41 7.63 0.86 7.06
C GLY A 41 8.98 1.06 6.39
N TYR A 42 9.15 0.48 5.21
CA TYR A 42 10.37 0.59 4.40
C TYR A 42 10.36 1.72 3.37
N SER A 43 9.27 2.49 3.27
CA SER A 43 9.22 3.62 2.35
C SER A 43 9.98 4.82 2.87
N ASP A 44 10.65 5.53 1.97
CA ASP A 44 11.40 6.74 2.30
C ASP A 44 10.51 7.79 2.98
N VAL A 45 11.14 8.65 3.77
CA VAL A 45 10.49 9.82 4.36
C VAL A 45 10.51 10.95 3.34
N PHE A 46 9.36 11.60 3.13
CA PHE A 46 9.22 12.73 2.22
C PHE A 46 8.91 14.01 3.01
N GLN A 47 9.34 15.15 2.47
CA GLN A 47 9.00 16.49 2.97
C GLN A 47 8.06 17.20 1.99
N ASP A 48 6.92 16.56 1.73
CA ASP A 48 5.82 17.09 0.93
C ASP A 48 4.60 17.42 1.82
N ASP A 49 3.57 18.06 1.26
CA ASP A 49 2.44 18.62 2.02
C ASP A 49 1.48 17.56 2.61
N ARG A 50 1.72 16.26 2.35
CA ARG A 50 0.94 15.10 2.85
C ARG A 50 -0.58 15.24 2.71
N ASP A 51 -1.05 16.06 1.79
CA ASP A 51 -2.47 16.18 1.48
C ASP A 51 -3.00 14.88 0.83
N ILE A 52 -4.32 14.75 0.80
CA ILE A 52 -4.97 13.51 0.32
C ILE A 52 -4.66 13.28 -1.16
N ASP A 53 -4.58 14.33 -1.97
CA ASP A 53 -4.34 14.23 -3.41
C ASP A 53 -2.91 13.72 -3.69
N THR A 54 -1.92 14.27 -3.00
CA THR A 54 -0.52 13.84 -3.03
C THR A 54 -0.39 12.37 -2.64
N ILE A 55 -1.00 11.96 -1.52
CA ILE A 55 -0.94 10.57 -1.06
C ILE A 55 -1.63 9.63 -2.07
N LEU A 56 -2.76 10.05 -2.65
CA LEU A 56 -3.52 9.26 -3.61
C LEU A 56 -2.72 9.07 -4.91
N GLU A 57 -2.11 10.13 -5.43
CA GLU A 57 -1.29 10.10 -6.64
C GLU A 57 -0.08 9.18 -6.46
N GLN A 58 0.69 9.36 -5.40
CA GLN A 58 1.84 8.51 -5.08
C GLN A 58 1.46 7.04 -4.94
N THR A 59 0.33 6.75 -4.29
CA THR A 59 -0.17 5.39 -4.13
C THR A 59 -0.51 4.75 -5.48
N ARG A 60 -1.23 5.48 -6.34
CA ARG A 60 -1.57 5.00 -7.70
C ARG A 60 -0.32 4.79 -8.54
N GLU A 61 0.62 5.71 -8.47
CA GLU A 61 1.88 5.61 -9.20
C GLU A 61 2.69 4.37 -8.75
N ALA A 62 2.82 4.14 -7.44
CA ALA A 62 3.51 2.96 -6.91
C ALA A 62 2.84 1.65 -7.36
N LEU A 63 1.50 1.61 -7.38
CA LEU A 63 0.75 0.45 -7.88
C LEU A 63 1.01 0.21 -9.37
N ILE A 64 0.96 1.25 -10.20
CA ILE A 64 1.21 1.15 -11.64
C ILE A 64 2.66 0.71 -11.91
N ARG A 65 3.63 1.32 -11.24
CA ARG A 65 5.06 0.98 -11.36
C ARG A 65 5.37 -0.44 -10.89
N SER A 66 4.60 -0.98 -9.94
CA SER A 66 4.70 -2.38 -9.50
C SER A 66 3.92 -3.37 -10.38
N GLY A 67 3.36 -2.91 -11.51
CA GLY A 67 2.65 -3.76 -12.48
C GLY A 67 1.20 -4.09 -12.10
N ASN A 68 0.62 -3.39 -11.12
CA ASN A 68 -0.79 -3.50 -10.79
C ASN A 68 -1.60 -2.53 -11.66
N LYS A 69 -2.77 -2.99 -12.12
CA LYS A 69 -3.66 -2.22 -13.00
C LYS A 69 -5.03 -2.10 -12.35
N PRO A 70 -5.71 -0.95 -12.45
CA PRO A 70 -7.09 -0.81 -12.01
C PRO A 70 -8.04 -1.55 -12.97
N PRO A 71 -9.25 -1.94 -12.51
CA PRO A 71 -9.64 -1.95 -11.11
C PRO A 71 -8.84 -3.03 -10.35
N TYR A 72 -8.45 -2.67 -9.14
CA TYR A 72 -7.81 -3.55 -8.16
C TYR A 72 -8.69 -3.54 -6.91
#